data_AF-A0A816DR23-F1
#
_entry.id   AF-A0A816DR23-F1
#
_cell.length_a   1.000
_cell.length_b   1.000
_cell.length_c   1.000
_cell.angle_alpha   90.00
_cell.angle_beta   90.00
_cell.angle_gamma   90.00
#
_symmetry.space_group_name_H-M   'P 1'
#
loop_
_entity.id
_entity.type
_entity.pdbx_description
1 polymer ?
#
loop_
_entity_poly.entity_id
_entity_poly.type
_entity_poly.pdbx_seq_one_letter_code
_entity_poly.pdbx_strand_id
1 'polypeptide(L)'
;LNGASFTPIVTTVKIYKVFNLAQIEFIFKLCPLITYLELDDWSNINLEILVQFVVMKSPSSLQYFTISDRKYHSDFMEKLKNRWKFSTIKFQKEKIYLQLNR
;
A
#
# COMPACT_ATOMS: atom_id res chain seq x y z
N LEU A 1 17.41 4.03 36.69
CA LEU A 1 16.53 3.18 35.86
C LEU A 1 16.41 3.84 34.49
N ASN A 2 17.17 3.34 33.51
CA ASN A 2 17.13 3.86 32.14
C ASN A 2 15.74 3.57 31.57
N GLY A 3 14.99 4.64 31.29
CA GLY A 3 13.69 4.57 30.64
C GLY A 3 13.89 4.10 29.20
N ALA A 4 13.82 2.78 28.98
CA ALA A 4 13.67 2.24 27.64
C ALA A 4 12.35 2.76 27.09
N SER A 5 12.41 3.71 26.15
CA SER A 5 11.24 4.12 25.39
C SER A 5 10.80 2.92 24.57
N PHE A 6 9.67 2.33 24.93
CA PHE A 6 9.01 1.33 24.11
C PHE A 6 8.46 2.04 22.87
N THR A 7 9.22 2.04 21.78
CA THR A 7 8.71 2.48 20.49
C THR A 7 8.03 1.28 19.84
N PRO A 8 6.69 1.22 19.77
CA PRO A 8 6.02 0.09 19.16
C PRO A 8 6.45 -0.03 17.69
N ILE A 9 6.90 -1.23 17.30
CA ILE A 9 7.22 -1.52 15.90
C ILE A 9 5.89 -1.75 15.17
N VAL A 10 5.46 -0.76 14.40
CA VAL A 10 4.27 -0.89 13.56
C VAL A 10 4.66 -1.53 12.23
N THR A 11 4.41 -2.82 12.09
CA THR A 11 4.66 -3.59 10.86
C THR A 11 3.46 -3.62 9.92
N THR A 12 2.27 -3.32 10.43
CA THR A 12 1.01 -3.45 9.69
C THR A 12 0.18 -2.20 9.91
N VAL A 13 -0.21 -1.54 8.81
CA VAL A 13 -1.16 -0.42 8.86
C VAL A 13 -2.34 -0.72 7.95
N LYS A 14 -3.54 -0.47 8.47
CA LYS A 14 -4.79 -0.53 7.71
C LYS A 14 -5.40 0.85 7.67
N ILE A 15 -5.65 1.36 6.47
CA ILE A 15 -6.26 2.66 6.24
C ILE A 15 -7.65 2.42 5.68
N TYR A 16 -8.66 2.73 6.49
CA TYR A 16 -10.04 2.75 6.07
C TYR A 16 -10.35 4.16 5.60
N LYS A 17 -10.71 4.29 4.31
CA LYS A 17 -11.08 5.54 3.66
C LYS A 17 -9.90 6.48 3.41
N VAL A 18 -9.29 6.33 2.24
CA VAL A 18 -8.19 7.19 1.79
C VAL A 18 -8.77 8.41 1.08
N PHE A 19 -8.63 9.59 1.68
CA PHE A 19 -9.16 10.82 1.09
C PHE A 19 -8.16 11.48 0.13
N ASN A 20 -6.86 11.35 0.40
CA ASN A 20 -5.80 11.88 -0.44
C ASN A 20 -4.46 11.16 -0.20
N LEU A 21 -3.48 11.43 -1.07
CA LEU A 21 -2.15 10.81 -1.00
C LEU A 21 -1.29 11.34 0.17
N ALA A 22 -1.55 12.56 0.65
CA ALA A 22 -0.79 13.14 1.76
C ALA A 22 -0.99 12.36 3.07
N GLN A 23 -2.18 11.79 3.28
CA GLN A 23 -2.45 10.89 4.41
C GLN A 23 -1.58 9.63 4.37
N ILE A 24 -1.40 9.04 3.18
CA ILE A 24 -0.53 7.87 3.00
C ILE A 24 0.93 8.25 3.24
N GLU A 25 1.37 9.40 2.72
CA GLU A 25 2.73 9.90 2.95
C GLU A 25 3.02 10.11 4.44
N PHE A 26 2.07 10.68 5.16
CA PHE A 26 2.19 10.91 6.59
C PHE A 26 2.36 9.59 7.35
N ILE A 27 1.62 8.55 6.98
CA ILE A 27 1.76 7.21 7.57
C ILE A 27 3.13 6.61 7.28
N PHE A 28 3.66 6.76 6.06
CA PHE A 28 5.03 6.31 5.76
C PHE A 28 6.09 7.02 6.60
N LYS A 29 5.89 8.29 6.96
CA LYS A 29 6.77 9.02 7.88
C LYS A 29 6.65 8.53 9.32
N LEU A 30 5.44 8.21 9.78
CA LEU A 30 5.20 7.71 11.14
C LEU A 30 5.61 6.24 11.33
N CYS A 31 5.48 5.42 10.29
CA CYS A 31 5.70 3.99 10.33
C CYS A 31 6.81 3.58 9.35
N PRO A 32 8.08 3.96 9.58
CA PRO A 32 9.18 3.67 8.65
C PRO A 32 9.52 2.18 8.56
N LEU A 33 9.03 1.35 9.50
CA LEU A 33 9.22 -0.10 9.54
C LEU A 33 7.98 -0.89 9.09
N ILE A 34 7.00 -0.23 8.48
CA ILE A 34 5.81 -0.89 7.94
C ILE A 34 6.21 -1.92 6.87
N THR A 35 5.77 -3.17 7.02
CA THR A 35 6.01 -4.25 6.05
C THR A 35 4.76 -4.58 5.24
N TYR A 36 3.57 -4.26 5.77
CA TYR A 36 2.28 -4.47 5.14
C TYR A 36 1.36 -3.24 5.26
N LEU A 37 0.78 -2.82 4.14
CA LEU A 37 -0.20 -1.73 4.05
C LEU A 37 -1.50 -2.19 3.42
N GLU A 38 -2.63 -1.92 4.06
CA GLU A 38 -3.97 -2.20 3.51
C GLU A 38 -4.71 -0.89 3.26
N LEU A 39 -5.12 -0.68 2.00
CA LEU A 39 -5.81 0.52 1.53
C LEU A 39 -7.24 0.18 1.10
N ASP A 40 -8.19 0.64 1.90
CA ASP A 40 -9.62 0.43 1.65
C ASP A 40 -10.31 1.78 1.36
N ASP A 41 -11.34 1.74 0.50
CA ASP A 41 -12.21 2.87 0.16
C ASP A 41 -11.45 4.13 -0.33
N TRP A 42 -10.95 4.05 -1.57
CA TRP A 42 -10.16 5.10 -2.24
C TRP A 42 -10.97 5.82 -3.33
N SER A 43 -12.30 5.90 -3.20
CA SER A 43 -13.24 6.34 -4.25
C SER A 43 -12.91 7.67 -4.95
N ASN A 44 -12.11 8.53 -4.31
CA ASN A 44 -11.75 9.86 -4.79
C ASN A 44 -10.36 9.93 -5.44
N ILE A 45 -9.64 8.82 -5.53
CA ILE A 45 -8.28 8.75 -6.07
C ILE A 45 -8.28 7.84 -7.29
N ASN A 46 -7.50 8.18 -8.32
CA ASN A 46 -7.28 7.24 -9.42
C ASN A 46 -6.37 6.09 -8.94
N LEU A 47 -6.81 4.84 -9.15
CA LEU A 47 -6.10 3.63 -8.72
C LEU A 47 -4.65 3.54 -9.23
N GLU A 48 -4.41 3.97 -10.48
CA GLU A 48 -3.08 3.99 -11.08
C GLU A 48 -2.17 5.03 -10.41
N ILE A 49 -2.72 6.20 -10.05
CA ILE A 49 -2.00 7.21 -9.26
C ILE A 49 -1.68 6.66 -7.87
N LEU A 50 -2.64 5.98 -7.22
CA LEU A 50 -2.46 5.40 -5.90
C LEU A 50 -1.32 4.37 -5.89
N VAL A 51 -1.35 3.43 -6.84
CA VAL A 51 -0.30 2.41 -6.98
C VAL A 51 1.05 3.05 -7.25
N GLN A 52 1.12 3.97 -8.21
CA GLN A 52 2.36 4.67 -8.51
C GLN A 52 2.91 5.39 -7.27
N PHE A 53 2.04 6.06 -6.50
CA PHE A 53 2.43 6.74 -5.28
C PHE A 53 3.01 5.78 -4.24
N VAL A 54 2.33 4.66 -3.95
CA VAL A 54 2.81 3.66 -2.99
C VAL A 54 4.16 3.09 -3.42
N VAL A 55 4.31 2.72 -4.70
CA VAL A 55 5.57 2.19 -5.24
C VAL A 55 6.72 3.17 -5.06
N MET A 56 6.49 4.47 -5.32
CA MET A 56 7.53 5.50 -5.30
C MET A 56 7.84 6.06 -3.91
N LYS A 57 6.87 6.08 -2.99
CA LYS A 57 6.96 6.85 -1.73
C LYS A 57 7.00 5.98 -0.47
N SER A 58 6.64 4.71 -0.55
CA SER A 58 6.69 3.85 0.62
C SER A 58 8.13 3.63 1.11
N PRO A 59 8.33 3.36 2.42
CA PRO A 59 9.64 3.02 2.95
C PRO A 59 10.14 1.69 2.36
N SER A 60 11.46 1.50 2.35
CA SER A 60 12.11 0.28 1.85
C SER A 60 11.67 -0.99 2.56
N SER A 61 11.21 -0.87 3.80
CA SER A 61 10.65 -1.94 4.62
C SER A 61 9.31 -2.47 4.10
N LEU A 62 8.55 -1.68 3.32
CA LEU A 62 7.25 -2.12 2.80
C LEU A 62 7.46 -3.22 1.75
N GLN A 63 6.89 -4.39 2.01
CA GLN A 63 6.98 -5.57 1.15
C GLN A 63 5.68 -5.84 0.41
N TYR A 64 4.55 -5.63 1.09
CA TYR A 64 3.22 -5.97 0.58
C TYR A 64 2.26 -4.80 0.77
N PHE A 65 1.36 -4.62 -0.18
CA PHE A 65 0.17 -3.83 0.06
C PHE A 65 -1.05 -4.38 -0.66
N THR A 66 -2.21 -4.06 -0.13
CA THR A 66 -3.49 -4.44 -0.72
C THR A 66 -4.33 -3.22 -1.03
N ILE A 67 -5.06 -3.28 -2.14
CA ILE A 67 -6.04 -2.26 -2.49
C ILE A 67 -7.41 -2.94 -2.67
N SER A 68 -8.42 -2.43 -1.97
CA SER A 68 -9.81 -2.87 -2.18
C SER A 68 -10.32 -2.37 -3.52
N ASP A 69 -10.49 -3.24 -4.51
CA ASP A 69 -11.15 -2.91 -5.75
C ASP A 69 -12.37 -3.82 -5.96
N ARG A 70 -13.57 -3.21 -5.84
CA ARG A 70 -14.85 -3.90 -6.04
C ARG A 70 -15.13 -4.18 -7.51
N LYS A 71 -14.39 -3.56 -8.43
CA LYS A 71 -14.57 -3.73 -9.86
C LYS A 71 -13.29 -4.31 -10.45
N TYR A 72 -13.36 -5.56 -10.90
CA TYR A 72 -12.23 -6.12 -11.61
C TYR A 72 -12.04 -5.37 -12.94
N HIS A 73 -10.96 -4.60 -13.04
CA HIS A 73 -10.59 -3.88 -14.26
C HIS A 73 -9.44 -4.61 -14.97
N SER A 74 -9.75 -5.37 -16.02
CA SER A 74 -8.76 -6.14 -16.82
C SER A 74 -7.58 -5.29 -17.25
N ASP A 75 -7.86 -4.08 -17.75
CA ASP A 75 -6.86 -3.16 -18.28
C ASP A 75 -5.93 -2.65 -17.19
N PHE A 76 -6.46 -2.45 -15.98
CA PHE A 76 -5.66 -2.07 -14.83
C PHE A 76 -4.74 -3.22 -14.40
N MET A 77 -5.25 -4.45 -14.37
CA MET A 77 -4.46 -5.65 -14.05
C MET A 77 -3.34 -5.89 -15.06
N GLU A 78 -3.56 -5.59 -16.34
CA GLU A 78 -2.51 -5.63 -17.36
C GLU A 78 -1.44 -4.56 -17.11
N LYS A 79 -1.84 -3.32 -16.82
CA LYS A 79 -0.91 -2.25 -16.43
C LYS A 79 -0.09 -2.62 -15.20
N LEU A 80 -0.70 -3.25 -14.18
CA LEU A 80 0.01 -3.74 -12.99
C LEU A 80 1.16 -4.68 -13.35
N LYS A 81 0.92 -5.63 -14.26
CA LYS A 81 1.92 -6.61 -14.71
C LYS A 81 3.03 -5.96 -15.53
N ASN A 82 2.68 -5.07 -16.44
CA ASN A 82 3.62 -4.53 -17.42
C ASN A 82 4.44 -3.33 -16.91
N ARG A 83 3.84 -2.46 -16.08
CA ARG A 83 4.44 -1.16 -15.71
C ARG A 83 5.22 -1.21 -14.40
N TRP A 84 4.68 -1.82 -13.35
CA TRP A 84 5.26 -1.72 -12.00
C TRP A 84 5.98 -3.00 -11.53
N LYS A 85 6.01 -4.07 -12.36
CA LYS A 85 6.83 -5.28 -12.16
C LYS A 85 6.77 -5.85 -10.74
N PHE A 86 5.57 -5.94 -10.17
CA PHE A 86 5.36 -6.62 -8.89
C PHE A 86 5.79 -8.08 -8.99
N SER A 87 6.42 -8.61 -7.93
CA SER A 87 6.80 -10.03 -7.88
C SER A 87 5.58 -10.94 -7.77
N THR A 88 4.54 -10.47 -7.08
CA THR A 88 3.25 -11.16 -6.95
C THR A 88 2.11 -10.17 -7.15
N ILE A 89 1.14 -10.55 -8.00
CA ILE A 89 -0.15 -9.87 -8.18
C ILE A 89 -1.24 -10.93 -8.01
N LYS A 90 -2.11 -10.78 -7.01
CA LYS A 90 -3.22 -11.70 -6.77
C LYS A 90 -4.52 -10.91 -6.58
N PHE A 91 -5.58 -11.32 -7.26
CA PHE A 91 -6.92 -10.81 -7.00
C PHE A 91 -7.70 -11.83 -6.17
N GLN A 92 -8.21 -11.42 -5.01
CA GLN A 92 -8.98 -12.29 -4.12
C GLN A 92 -9.95 -11.44 -3.28
N LYS A 93 -11.23 -11.83 -3.23
CA LYS A 93 -12.25 -11.19 -2.38
C LYS A 93 -12.28 -9.65 -2.53
N GLU A 94 -12.37 -9.16 -3.76
CA GLU A 94 -12.39 -7.70 -4.06
C GLU A 94 -11.14 -6.94 -3.61
N LYS A 95 -10.03 -7.65 -3.39
CA LYS A 95 -8.73 -7.05 -3.06
C LYS A 95 -7.68 -7.47 -4.07
N ILE A 96 -6.87 -6.50 -4.48
CA ILE A 96 -5.65 -6.72 -5.24
C ILE A 96 -4.50 -6.74 -4.24
N TYR A 97 -3.79 -7.86 -4.18
CA TYR A 97 -2.60 -8.06 -3.37
C TYR A 97 -1.37 -7.86 -4.25
N LEU A 98 -0.50 -6.95 -3.83
CA LEU A 98 0.67 -6.53 -4.57
C LEU A 98 1.92 -6.72 -3.70
N GLN A 99 2.86 -7.52 -4.19
CA GLN A 99 4.18 -7.69 -3.58
C GLN A 99 5.20 -6.89 -4.39
N LEU A 100 5.92 -6.02 -3.69
CA LEU A 100 6.90 -5.14 -4.28
C LEU A 100 8.20 -5.91 -4.56
N ASN A 101 8.85 -5.57 -5.68
CA ASN A 101 10.15 -6.11 -6.05
C ASN A 101 11.22 -5.10 -5.62
N ARG A 102 11.96 -5.39 -4.55
CA ARG A 102 12.87 -4.47 -3.85
C ARG A 102 14.09 -5.20 -3.35
#